data_AF-A0A3R7F9X4-F1
#
_entry.id   AF-A0A3R7F9X4-F1
#
_cell.length_a   1.000
_cell.length_b   1.000
_cell.length_c   1.000
_cell.angle_alpha   90.00
_cell.angle_beta   90.00
_cell.angle_gamma   90.00
#
_symmetry.space_group_name_H-M   'P 1'
#
loop_
_entity.id
_entity.type
_entity.pdbx_description
1 polymer ?
#
loop_
_entity_poly.entity_id
_entity_poly.type
_entity_poly.pdbx_seq_one_letter_code
_entity_poly.pdbx_strand_id
1 'polypeptide(L)'
;MGERVVVAIRREDVLLGKSRRRGFNNLIGEVVDVMFVGGSLEYIVKLENDMSILSRIMLTSSSRTFSKGEIVIVSFHPDECRVFPYPERGLLKEIEAI
;
A
#
# COMPACT_ATOMS: atom_id res chain seq x y z
N MET A 1 2.70 -14.88 21.96
CA MET A 1 1.69 -13.99 21.36
C MET A 1 2.40 -12.71 20.95
N GLY A 2 2.08 -12.14 19.79
CA GLY A 2 2.67 -10.89 19.33
C GLY A 2 1.95 -9.67 19.89
N GLU A 3 2.65 -8.55 19.99
CA GLU A 3 2.08 -7.26 20.35
C GLU A 3 1.41 -6.60 19.14
N ARG A 4 0.42 -5.73 19.39
CA ARG A 4 -0.14 -4.89 18.33
C ARG A 4 0.88 -3.82 17.97
N VAL A 5 1.00 -3.54 16.68
CA VAL A 5 1.93 -2.54 16.14
C VAL A 5 1.26 -1.73 15.04
N VAL A 6 1.84 -0.58 14.73
CA VAL A 6 1.50 0.21 13.54
C VAL A 6 2.63 0.02 12.53
N VAL A 7 2.26 -0.34 11.30
CA VAL A 7 3.22 -0.45 10.19
C VAL A 7 3.00 0.74 9.27
N ALA A 8 4.04 1.55 9.08
CA ALA A 8 4.04 2.66 8.13
C ALA A 8 4.89 2.29 6.91
N ILE A 9 4.33 2.49 5.72
CA ILE A 9 4.99 2.22 4.43
C ILE A 9 4.75 3.44 3.56
N ARG A 10 5.76 3.88 2.82
CA ARG A 10 5.58 4.99 1.87
C ARG A 10 4.97 4.45 0.59
N ARG A 11 4.14 5.26 -0.07
CA ARG A 11 3.43 4.85 -1.30
C ARG A 11 4.38 4.47 -2.45
N GLU A 12 5.58 5.04 -2.50
CA GLU A 12 6.61 4.70 -3.48
C GLU A 12 7.25 3.32 -3.25
N ASP A 13 7.16 2.78 -2.04
CA ASP A 13 7.67 1.45 -1.67
C ASP A 13 6.59 0.34 -1.78
N VAL A 14 5.39 0.73 -2.20
CA VAL A 14 4.26 -0.18 -2.45
C VAL A 14 4.21 -0.54 -3.93
N LEU A 15 4.38 -1.83 -4.21
CA LEU A 15 4.35 -2.41 -5.54
C LEU A 15 3.01 -3.06 -5.82
N LEU A 16 2.53 -2.96 -7.06
CA LEU A 16 1.35 -3.67 -7.55
C LEU A 16 1.73 -4.75 -8.56
N GLY A 17 1.03 -5.88 -8.52
CA GLY A 17 1.31 -7.01 -9.41
C GLY A 17 0.12 -7.98 -9.53
N LYS A 18 0.31 -9.02 -10.34
CA LYS A 18 -0.64 -10.14 -10.47
C LYS A 18 -0.25 -11.40 -9.72
N SER A 19 0.96 -11.42 -9.18
CA SER A 19 1.53 -12.57 -8.49
C SER A 19 2.21 -12.11 -7.22
N ARG A 20 2.21 -12.98 -6.21
CA ARG A 20 2.93 -12.75 -4.95
C ARG A 20 4.44 -12.65 -5.21
N ARG A 21 5.10 -11.76 -4.49
CA ARG A 21 6.56 -11.63 -4.48
C ARG A 21 7.13 -12.39 -3.28
N ARG A 22 8.06 -13.31 -3.52
CA ARG A 22 8.73 -14.07 -2.46
C ARG A 22 9.60 -13.13 -1.60
N GLY A 23 9.52 -13.26 -0.27
CA GLY A 23 10.26 -12.41 0.67
C GLY A 23 9.60 -11.05 0.95
N PHE A 24 8.47 -10.77 0.31
CA PHE A 24 7.71 -9.54 0.53
C PHE A 24 6.47 -9.82 1.38
N ASN A 25 5.96 -8.78 2.04
CA ASN A 25 4.59 -8.79 2.50
C ASN A 25 3.67 -8.71 1.27
N ASN A 26 2.61 -9.51 1.25
CA ASN A 26 1.69 -9.59 0.10
C ASN A 26 0.24 -9.54 0.59
N LEU A 27 -0.52 -8.57 0.09
CA LEU A 27 -1.93 -8.35 0.42
C LEU A 27 -2.75 -8.34 -0.88
N ILE A 28 -3.96 -8.88 -0.84
CA ILE A 28 -4.90 -8.85 -1.97
C ILE A 28 -5.73 -7.57 -1.87
N GLY A 29 -5.98 -6.92 -3.00
CA GLY A 29 -6.88 -5.79 -3.06
C GLY A 29 -7.40 -5.50 -4.46
N GLU A 30 -8.38 -4.61 -4.54
CA GLU A 30 -8.99 -4.11 -5.77
C GLU A 30 -8.57 -2.66 -5.99
N VAL A 31 -8.13 -2.33 -7.20
CA VAL A 31 -7.88 -0.93 -7.59
C VAL A 31 -9.22 -0.19 -7.63
N VAL A 32 -9.44 0.75 -6.72
CA VAL A 32 -10.67 1.55 -6.67
C VAL A 32 -10.54 2.89 -7.38
N ASP A 33 -9.32 3.38 -7.54
CA ASP A 33 -9.03 4.59 -8.32
C ASP A 33 -7.59 4.59 -8.87
N VAL A 34 -7.39 5.32 -9.97
CA VAL A 34 -6.08 5.55 -10.59
C VAL A 34 -6.01 6.97 -11.15
N MET A 35 -4.95 7.70 -10.80
CA MET A 35 -4.74 9.07 -11.24
C MET A 35 -3.37 9.25 -11.85
N PHE A 36 -3.30 9.97 -12.96
CA PHE A 36 -2.03 10.44 -13.52
C PHE A 36 -1.62 11.73 -12.81
N VAL A 37 -0.46 11.72 -12.16
CA VAL A 37 0.09 12.88 -11.45
C VAL A 37 1.53 13.13 -11.91
N GLY A 38 1.69 14.15 -12.76
CA GLY A 38 2.98 14.57 -13.32
C GLY A 38 3.58 13.53 -14.27
N GLY A 39 4.34 12.58 -13.72
CA GLY A 39 4.99 11.49 -14.44
C GLY A 39 4.78 10.12 -13.77
N SER A 40 3.76 10.01 -12.93
CA SER A 40 3.44 8.80 -12.17
C SER A 40 1.96 8.46 -12.25
N LEU A 41 1.66 7.18 -12.03
CA LEU A 41 0.32 6.71 -11.71
C LEU A 41 0.22 6.51 -10.20
N GLU A 42 -0.75 7.17 -9.59
CA GLU A 42 -1.15 7.00 -8.20
C GLU A 42 -2.36 6.07 -8.16
N TYR A 43 -2.27 5.01 -7.39
CA TYR A 43 -3.33 4.03 -7.21
C TYR A 43 -3.88 4.10 -5.80
N ILE A 44 -5.21 3.99 -5.70
CA ILE A 44 -5.89 3.66 -4.45
C ILE A 44 -6.34 2.21 -4.57
N VAL A 45 -5.86 1.36 -3.67
CA VAL A 45 -6.22 -0.06 -3.62
C VAL A 45 -6.96 -0.34 -2.33
N LYS A 46 -8.19 -0.84 -2.45
CA LYS A 46 -8.97 -1.31 -1.30
C LYS A 46 -8.61 -2.76 -1.01
N LEU A 47 -8.11 -3.03 0.18
CA LEU A 47 -7.77 -4.36 0.66
C LEU A 47 -9.03 -5.12 1.10
N GLU A 48 -8.90 -6.44 1.31
CA GLU A 48 -9.98 -7.31 1.79
C GLU A 48 -10.56 -6.89 3.15
N ASN A 49 -9.79 -6.17 3.98
CA ASN A 49 -10.23 -5.67 5.29
C ASN A 49 -10.78 -4.23 5.25
N ASP A 50 -11.21 -3.79 4.07
CA ASP A 50 -11.74 -2.45 3.78
C ASP A 50 -10.76 -1.27 3.96
N MET A 51 -9.53 -1.50 4.40
CA MET A 51 -8.50 -0.46 4.43
C MET A 51 -8.02 -0.12 3.01
N SER A 52 -7.62 1.13 2.81
CA SER A 52 -7.00 1.56 1.55
C SER A 52 -5.48 1.66 1.67
N ILE A 53 -4.78 1.19 0.65
CA ILE A 53 -3.34 1.41 0.47
C ILE A 53 -3.13 2.27 -0.77
N LEU A 54 -2.20 3.23 -0.66
CA LEU A 54 -1.74 4.05 -1.76
C LEU A 54 -0.47 3.47 -2.37
N SER A 55 -0.39 3.47 -3.69
CA SER A 55 0.82 3.11 -4.44
C SER A 55 1.12 4.18 -5.48
N ARG A 56 2.40 4.56 -5.61
CA ARG A 56 2.89 5.49 -6.63
C ARG A 56 3.89 4.78 -7.52
N ILE A 57 3.57 4.68 -8.81
CA ILE A 57 4.44 4.04 -9.81
C ILE A 57 4.84 5.08 -10.85
N MET A 58 6.15 5.29 -11.01
CA MET A 58 6.67 6.15 -12.08
C MET A 58 6.36 5.53 -13.44
N LEU A 59 5.91 6.35 -14.38
CA LEU A 59 5.63 5.93 -15.74
C LEU A 59 6.93 5.86 -16.54
N THR A 60 7.29 4.65 -16.92
CA THR A 60 8.40 4.32 -17.81
C THR A 60 7.90 3.44 -18.93
N SER A 61 8.70 3.24 -19.99
CA SER A 61 8.30 2.42 -21.15
C SER A 61 7.95 0.97 -20.83
N SER A 62 8.36 0.46 -19.65
CA SER A 62 8.11 -0.91 -19.18
C SER A 62 7.10 -0.97 -18.02
N SER A 63 6.54 0.16 -17.60
CA SER A 63 5.63 0.19 -16.45
C SER A 63 4.31 -0.51 -16.78
N ARG A 64 4.01 -1.58 -16.03
CA ARG A 64 2.69 -2.20 -16.08
C ARG A 64 1.68 -1.26 -15.43
N THR A 65 0.56 -1.04 -16.11
CA THR A 65 -0.56 -0.25 -15.58
C THR A 65 -1.67 -1.18 -15.11
N PHE A 66 -2.49 -0.67 -14.19
CA PHE A 66 -3.68 -1.36 -13.68
C PHE A 66 -4.89 -0.43 -13.82
N SER A 67 -6.07 -1.02 -14.03
CA SER A 67 -7.32 -0.28 -14.19
C SER A 67 -8.20 -0.37 -12.95
N LYS A 68 -9.11 0.59 -12.78
CA LYS A 68 -10.16 0.51 -11.77
C LYS A 68 -10.96 -0.80 -11.91
N GLY A 69 -11.29 -1.44 -10.79
CA GLY A 69 -11.95 -2.74 -10.73
C GLY A 69 -11.00 -3.94 -10.83
N GLU A 70 -9.71 -3.70 -11.05
CA GLU A 70 -8.75 -4.77 -11.23
C GLU A 70 -8.25 -5.33 -9.89
N ILE A 71 -8.32 -6.66 -9.73
CA ILE A 71 -7.72 -7.35 -8.58
C ILE A 71 -6.21 -7.41 -8.75
N VAL A 72 -5.49 -6.99 -7.73
CA VAL A 72 -4.02 -6.90 -7.68
C VAL A 72 -3.47 -7.50 -6.39
N ILE A 73 -2.20 -7.89 -6.43
CA ILE A 73 -1.40 -8.13 -5.25
C ILE A 73 -0.62 -6.86 -4.92
N VAL A 74 -0.84 -6.33 -3.74
CA VAL A 74 -0.06 -5.26 -3.11
C VAL A 74 1.14 -5.90 -2.42
N SER A 75 2.35 -5.48 -2.76
CA SER A 75 3.58 -6.00 -2.19
C SER A 75 4.48 -4.88 -1.68
N PHE A 76 5.10 -5.07 -0.51
CA PHE A 76 6.16 -4.20 -0.01
C PHE A 76 7.22 -5.04 0.73
N HIS A 77 8.48 -4.63 0.64
CA HIS A 77 9.57 -5.34 1.31
C HIS A 77 9.52 -5.03 2.81
N PRO A 78 9.78 -6.00 3.72
CA PRO A 78 9.82 -5.73 5.15
C PRO A 78 10.83 -4.63 5.55
N ASP A 79 11.93 -4.50 4.81
CA ASP A 79 12.97 -3.49 5.09
C ASP A 79 12.56 -2.06 4.67
N GLU A 80 11.51 -1.91 3.85
CA GLU A 80 10.99 -0.62 3.38
C GLU A 80 9.78 -0.14 4.20
N CYS A 81 9.53 -0.77 5.36
CA CYS A 81 8.49 -0.37 6.28
C CYS A 81 9.07 -0.03 7.66
N ARG A 82 8.34 0.80 8.40
CA ARG A 82 8.66 1.13 9.79
C ARG A 82 7.59 0.54 10.69
N VAL A 83 8.03 -0.08 11.78
CA VAL A 83 7.16 -0.64 12.80
C VAL A 83 7.23 0.26 14.03
N PHE A 84 6.06 0.71 14.49
CA PHE A 84 5.92 1.50 15.69
C PHE A 84 5.07 0.74 16.71
N PRO A 85 5.29 0.96 18.01
CA PRO A 85 4.38 0.48 19.05
C PRO A 85 2.95 0.95 18.76
N TYR A 86 1.96 0.11 19.07
CA TYR A 86 0.58 0.56 18.96
C TYR A 86 0.31 1.64 20.02
N PRO A 87 -0.22 2.82 19.63
CA PRO A 87 -0.38 3.91 20.57
C PRO A 87 -1.43 3.61 21.64
N GLU A 88 -1.14 3.95 22.89
CA GLU A 88 -2.01 3.70 24.04
C GLU A 88 -3.39 4.33 23.89
N ARG A 89 -3.45 5.51 23.25
CA ARG A 89 -4.70 6.25 23.01
C ARG A 89 -5.49 5.73 21.81
N GLY A 90 -4.94 4.77 21.06
CA GLY A 90 -5.49 4.25 19.81
C GLY A 90 -5.03 5.03 18.57
N LEU A 91 -4.94 4.35 17.43
CA LEU A 91 -4.36 4.91 16.20
C LEU A 91 -5.06 6.19 15.71
N LEU A 92 -6.40 6.20 15.71
CA LEU A 92 -7.19 7.32 15.19
C LEU A 92 -6.89 8.64 15.93
N LYS A 93 -6.78 8.59 17.26
CA LYS A 93 -6.52 9.77 18.08
C LYS A 93 -5.12 10.36 17.87
N GLU A 94 -4.16 9.55 17.47
CA GLU A 94 -2.79 10.01 17.20
C GLU A 94 -2.66 10.65 15.80
N ILE A 95 -3.41 10.18 14.80
CA ILE A 95 -3.31 10.70 13.43
C ILE A 95 -4.21 11.93 13.16
N GLU A 96 -5.28 12.11 13.93
CA GLU A 96 -6.15 13.30 13.86
C GLU A 96 -5.59 14.52 14.60
N ALA A 97 -4.49 14.38 15.35
CA ALA A 97 -3.89 15.44 16.15
C ALA A 97 -2.96 16.39 15.34
N ILE A 98 -3.00 16.32 14.00
CA ILE A 98 -2.17 17.11 13.08
C ILE A 98 -3.00 18.24 12.46
#